data_AF-A0A6A3LM60-F1
#
_entry.id   AF-A0A6A3LM60-F1
#
_cell.length_a   1.000
_cell.length_b   1.000
_cell.length_c   1.000
_cell.angle_alpha   90.00
_cell.angle_beta   90.00
_cell.angle_gamma   90.00
#
_symmetry.space_group_name_H-M   'P 1'
#
loop_
_entity.id
_entity.type
_entity.pdbx_description
1 polymer ?
#
loop_
_entity_poly.entity_id
_entity_poly.type
_entity_poly.pdbx_seq_one_letter_code
_entity_poly.pdbx_strand_id
1 'polypeptide(L)'
;MADTMSLPGHAAAPRKQRYALEIPEQDQQSQQQKLQQTQQRAAAKPESSGLQETLTWLEKQRQFVQAQDGNQRRKRSSTFVRSVLRLLSGPKDQSSSSSSSSNNAGDEEDKASKLPVPWGQDVLKADWSEVGFRLLDQPIMQDMTRVRSFIAKEELLSASPQGIIALAKWLQRFDNHVRHVVTLKEYLLEERTLIAGVGHKVTTLYDAYDEALAVALEKVHDERRDLSEAVLKMFDELEKILRGEVTAVKHLITQTLTEKEEYEVLSTLFNQLTSDEDCGVIVAHLLGWMRNNMSEDDVRVFLALFNPEVQDKIAGEWMRLYASYLHLLDEFSINYDSSLSYFT
;
A
#
# COMPACT_ATOMS: atom_id res chain seq x y z
N MET A 1 -45.97 51.18 -38.20
CA MET A 1 -45.57 51.44 -39.60
C MET A 1 -44.48 50.44 -39.96
N ALA A 2 -44.60 49.88 -41.17
CA ALA A 2 -43.68 49.05 -41.98
C ALA A 2 -42.16 49.17 -41.67
N ASP A 3 -41.25 48.27 -42.03
CA ASP A 3 -41.26 47.01 -42.79
C ASP A 3 -39.91 46.28 -42.60
N THR A 4 -39.94 45.02 -43.01
CA THR A 4 -38.92 43.98 -43.33
C THR A 4 -37.42 44.27 -43.60
N MET A 5 -36.65 43.16 -43.39
CA MET A 5 -35.46 42.62 -44.11
C MET A 5 -34.10 42.74 -43.39
N SER A 6 -33.11 41.84 -43.50
CA SER A 6 -32.93 40.43 -43.89
C SER A 6 -31.47 40.08 -43.50
N LEU A 7 -31.17 38.83 -43.08
CA LEU A 7 -29.81 38.29 -42.92
C LEU A 7 -29.16 38.01 -44.29
N PRO A 8 -27.80 37.99 -44.43
CA PRO A 8 -27.10 36.70 -44.37
C PRO A 8 -25.62 36.74 -43.92
N GLY A 9 -25.06 35.56 -43.62
CA GLY A 9 -23.68 35.24 -44.02
C GLY A 9 -22.73 34.74 -42.94
N HIS A 10 -22.67 33.42 -42.73
CA HIS A 10 -21.55 32.73 -42.08
C HIS A 10 -20.25 32.92 -42.88
N ALA A 11 -19.16 33.31 -42.20
CA ALA A 11 -17.80 33.24 -42.73
C ALA A 11 -16.94 32.33 -41.84
N ALA A 12 -16.41 31.28 -42.47
CA ALA A 12 -15.52 30.29 -41.90
C ALA A 12 -14.11 30.85 -41.68
N ALA A 13 -13.50 30.52 -40.55
CA ALA A 13 -12.10 30.81 -40.25
C ALA A 13 -11.15 29.74 -40.86
N PRO A 14 -9.93 30.12 -41.29
CA PRO A 14 -9.15 29.38 -42.27
C PRO A 14 -8.39 28.15 -41.72
N ARG A 15 -8.38 27.09 -42.54
CA ARG A 15 -7.59 25.86 -42.38
C ARG A 15 -6.09 26.16 -42.49
N LYS A 16 -5.31 25.76 -41.47
CA LYS A 16 -3.84 25.71 -41.55
C LYS A 16 -3.40 24.66 -42.57
N GLN A 17 -2.45 25.06 -43.42
CA GLN A 17 -1.82 24.24 -44.46
C GLN A 17 -1.09 23.04 -43.84
N ARG A 18 -1.36 21.85 -44.40
CA ARG A 18 -0.58 20.64 -44.17
C ARG A 18 0.69 20.73 -45.02
N TYR A 19 1.85 20.68 -44.37
CA TYR A 19 3.12 20.43 -45.05
C TYR A 19 3.10 18.99 -45.59
N ALA A 20 3.32 18.83 -46.89
CA ALA A 20 3.62 17.53 -47.48
C ALA A 20 5.08 17.21 -47.15
N LEU A 21 5.31 16.17 -46.34
CA LEU A 21 6.62 15.54 -46.19
C LEU A 21 6.79 14.58 -47.38
N GLU A 22 7.54 15.01 -48.40
CA GLU A 22 8.06 14.11 -49.42
C GLU A 22 9.09 13.16 -48.77
N ILE A 23 8.77 11.87 -48.74
CA ILE A 23 9.67 10.80 -48.28
C ILE A 23 10.39 10.27 -49.53
N PRO A 24 11.74 10.22 -49.56
CA PRO A 24 12.47 9.68 -50.71
C PRO A 24 12.14 8.21 -50.96
N GLU A 25 11.83 7.83 -52.21
CA GLU A 25 11.40 6.48 -52.62
C GLU A 25 12.42 5.35 -52.36
N GLN A 26 13.64 5.66 -51.91
CA GLN A 26 14.68 4.66 -51.60
C GLN A 26 14.43 3.85 -50.31
N ASP A 27 13.60 4.33 -49.38
CA ASP A 27 13.34 3.62 -48.12
C ASP A 27 12.19 2.59 -48.21
N GLN A 28 11.33 2.66 -49.23
CA GLN A 28 10.22 1.71 -49.40
C GLN A 28 10.66 0.33 -49.89
N GLN A 29 11.67 0.25 -50.76
CA GLN A 29 12.20 -1.05 -51.21
C GLN A 29 12.94 -1.80 -50.09
N SER A 30 13.65 -1.06 -49.24
CA SER A 30 14.36 -1.62 -48.08
C SER A 30 13.40 -2.12 -47.00
N GLN A 31 12.24 -1.47 -46.81
CA GLN A 31 11.19 -1.95 -45.91
C GLN A 31 10.41 -3.15 -46.47
N GLN A 32 10.13 -3.18 -47.78
CA GLN A 32 9.47 -4.36 -48.39
C GLN A 32 10.35 -5.61 -48.39
N GLN A 33 11.67 -5.48 -48.59
CA GLN A 33 12.59 -6.62 -48.47
C GLN A 33 12.72 -7.13 -47.02
N LYS A 34 12.72 -6.24 -46.02
CA LYS A 34 12.68 -6.65 -44.60
C LYS A 34 11.35 -7.33 -44.22
N LEU A 35 10.22 -6.88 -44.76
CA LEU A 35 8.92 -7.50 -44.53
C LEU A 35 8.83 -8.90 -45.19
N GLN A 36 9.40 -9.10 -46.38
CA GLN A 36 9.45 -10.41 -47.03
C GLN A 36 10.42 -11.40 -46.35
N GLN A 37 11.57 -10.93 -45.84
CA GLN A 37 12.47 -11.79 -45.04
C GLN A 37 11.85 -12.19 -43.69
N THR A 38 11.03 -11.32 -43.09
CA THR A 38 10.35 -11.64 -41.83
C THR A 38 9.20 -12.63 -42.04
N GLN A 39 8.48 -12.54 -43.17
CA GLN A 39 7.44 -13.52 -43.52
C GLN A 39 7.97 -14.90 -43.90
N GLN A 40 9.19 -15.00 -44.44
CA GLN A 40 9.80 -16.30 -44.76
C GLN A 40 10.39 -17.03 -43.54
N ARG A 41 10.62 -16.33 -42.41
CA ARG A 41 11.02 -16.95 -41.13
C ARG A 41 9.84 -17.43 -40.27
N ALA A 42 8.61 -17.09 -40.64
CA ALA A 42 7.39 -17.43 -39.89
C ALA A 42 6.74 -18.77 -40.32
N ALA A 43 7.46 -19.62 -41.06
CA ALA A 43 6.96 -20.91 -41.54
C ALA A 43 7.67 -22.11 -40.90
N ALA A 44 7.67 -22.19 -39.56
CA ALA A 44 7.84 -23.45 -38.80
C ALA A 44 7.51 -23.25 -37.30
N LYS A 45 6.27 -23.64 -36.90
CA LYS A 45 5.72 -24.02 -35.57
C LYS A 45 6.42 -23.61 -34.24
N PRO A 46 5.69 -23.55 -33.11
CA PRO A 46 4.36 -23.01 -32.82
C PRO A 46 4.46 -21.72 -31.97
N GLU A 47 3.34 -21.03 -31.78
CA GLU A 47 3.18 -19.70 -31.15
C GLU A 47 3.54 -19.61 -29.63
N SER A 48 4.26 -20.57 -29.06
CA SER A 48 4.61 -20.59 -27.63
C SER A 48 5.86 -19.76 -27.29
N SER A 49 6.81 -19.56 -28.21
CA SER A 49 8.09 -18.92 -27.88
C SER A 49 7.98 -17.42 -27.64
N GLY A 50 7.17 -16.70 -28.44
CA GLY A 50 7.01 -15.25 -28.32
C GLY A 50 6.29 -14.84 -27.03
N LEU A 51 5.33 -15.66 -26.57
CA LEU A 51 4.62 -15.44 -25.31
C LEU A 51 5.55 -15.64 -24.11
N GLN A 52 6.39 -16.68 -24.15
CA GLN A 52 7.36 -16.98 -23.10
C GLN A 52 8.52 -15.97 -23.07
N GLU A 53 8.96 -15.49 -24.23
CA GLU A 53 9.92 -14.37 -24.33
C GLU A 53 9.33 -13.07 -23.76
N THR A 54 8.05 -12.80 -24.00
CA THR A 54 7.34 -11.62 -23.45
C THR A 54 7.15 -11.73 -21.94
N LEU A 55 6.81 -12.90 -21.42
CA LEU A 55 6.75 -13.17 -19.97
C LEU A 55 8.12 -12.97 -19.32
N THR A 56 9.17 -13.56 -19.89
CA THR A 56 10.55 -13.40 -19.41
C THR A 56 10.99 -11.94 -19.47
N TRP A 57 10.58 -11.20 -20.50
CA TRP A 57 10.86 -9.76 -20.62
C TRP A 57 10.09 -8.95 -19.57
N LEU A 58 8.81 -9.23 -19.34
CA LEU A 58 8.00 -8.56 -18.32
C LEU A 58 8.50 -8.87 -16.90
N GLU A 59 8.94 -10.10 -16.63
CA GLU A 59 9.60 -10.50 -15.39
C GLU A 59 10.93 -9.76 -15.20
N LYS A 60 11.73 -9.64 -16.27
CA LYS A 60 12.95 -8.82 -16.26
C LYS A 60 12.64 -7.34 -16.04
N GLN A 61 11.57 -6.79 -16.62
CA GLN A 61 11.16 -5.40 -16.35
C GLN A 61 10.67 -5.22 -14.92
N ARG A 62 9.97 -6.21 -14.34
CA ARG A 62 9.62 -6.23 -12.91
C ARG A 62 10.88 -6.14 -12.03
N GLN A 63 11.96 -6.84 -12.40
CA GLN A 63 13.25 -6.80 -11.68
C GLN A 63 14.07 -5.53 -11.98
N PHE A 64 14.00 -4.98 -13.19
CA PHE A 64 14.81 -3.83 -13.61
C PHE A 64 14.28 -2.50 -13.05
N VAL A 65 12.96 -2.35 -12.90
CA VAL A 65 12.34 -1.18 -12.22
C VAL A 65 12.72 -1.10 -10.74
N GLN A 66 13.13 -2.22 -10.12
CA GLN A 66 13.65 -2.22 -8.75
C GLN A 66 15.11 -1.70 -8.66
N ALA A 67 15.86 -1.66 -9.75
CA ALA A 67 17.29 -1.34 -9.77
C ALA A 67 17.63 0.08 -10.26
N GLN A 68 16.69 0.82 -10.86
CA GLN A 68 16.90 2.19 -11.34
C GLN A 68 15.71 3.09 -10.98
N ASP A 69 15.82 3.86 -9.89
CA ASP A 69 15.61 5.32 -9.90
C ASP A 69 15.68 5.92 -8.49
N GLY A 70 16.49 6.97 -8.37
CA GLY A 70 16.72 7.74 -7.13
C GLY A 70 15.65 8.80 -6.84
N ASN A 71 14.46 8.70 -7.43
CA ASN A 71 13.34 9.60 -7.11
C ASN A 71 12.09 8.81 -6.69
N GLN A 72 11.68 9.08 -5.46
CA GLN A 72 10.66 8.40 -4.67
C GLN A 72 9.27 8.47 -5.33
N ARG A 73 8.78 7.33 -5.86
CA ARG A 73 7.38 6.83 -5.77
C ARG A 73 7.08 5.60 -6.66
N ARG A 74 8.01 5.13 -7.51
CA ARG A 74 7.76 4.02 -8.45
C ARG A 74 8.82 2.91 -8.43
N LYS A 75 9.12 2.36 -7.24
CA LYS A 75 10.00 1.19 -7.12
C LYS A 75 9.27 -0.16 -7.22
N ARG A 76 7.94 -0.16 -7.18
CA ARG A 76 7.11 -1.33 -7.53
C ARG A 76 6.93 -1.39 -9.05
N SER A 77 6.98 -2.59 -9.62
CA SER A 77 6.64 -2.82 -11.02
C SER A 77 5.28 -2.20 -11.33
N SER A 78 5.19 -1.39 -12.40
CA SER A 78 3.97 -0.68 -12.79
C SER A 78 2.73 -1.58 -12.72
N THR A 79 1.60 -1.03 -12.23
CA THR A 79 0.29 -1.70 -12.18
C THR A 79 -0.07 -2.34 -13.52
N PHE A 80 0.35 -1.73 -14.63
CA PHE A 80 0.21 -2.32 -15.96
C PHE A 80 1.02 -3.63 -16.11
N VAL A 81 2.30 -3.63 -15.76
CA VAL A 81 3.16 -4.83 -15.83
C VAL A 81 2.61 -5.94 -14.96
N ARG A 82 2.12 -5.61 -13.75
CA ARG A 82 1.48 -6.58 -12.84
C ARG A 82 0.16 -7.12 -13.39
N SER A 83 -0.68 -6.26 -13.93
CA SER A 83 -1.94 -6.64 -14.57
C SER A 83 -1.70 -7.57 -15.75
N VAL A 84 -0.73 -7.25 -16.61
CA VAL A 84 -0.35 -8.09 -17.76
C VAL A 84 0.23 -9.42 -17.29
N LEU A 85 1.15 -9.43 -16.32
CA LEU A 85 1.69 -10.69 -15.77
C LEU A 85 0.59 -11.58 -15.19
N ARG A 86 -0.39 -11.01 -14.46
CA ARG A 86 -1.52 -11.78 -13.91
C ARG A 86 -2.44 -12.32 -15.02
N LEU A 87 -2.76 -11.51 -16.04
CA LEU A 87 -3.56 -11.96 -17.18
C LEU A 87 -2.89 -13.08 -17.96
N LEU A 88 -1.57 -13.00 -18.15
CA LEU A 88 -0.78 -13.99 -18.89
C LEU A 88 -0.47 -15.25 -18.08
N SER A 89 -0.44 -15.16 -16.74
CA SER A 89 -0.21 -16.32 -15.86
C SER A 89 -1.45 -17.21 -15.68
N GLY A 90 -2.61 -16.77 -16.17
CA GLY A 90 -3.87 -17.53 -16.15
C GLY A 90 -4.50 -17.70 -14.75
N PRO A 91 -5.79 -18.08 -14.67
CA PRO A 91 -6.42 -18.48 -13.42
C PRO A 91 -5.80 -19.81 -12.97
N LYS A 92 -5.05 -19.81 -11.85
CA LYS A 92 -4.67 -21.06 -11.17
C LYS A 92 -5.92 -21.66 -10.51
N ASP A 93 -6.75 -22.34 -11.31
CA ASP A 93 -7.88 -23.12 -10.82
C ASP A 93 -7.36 -24.26 -9.92
N GLN A 94 -7.52 -24.08 -8.61
CA GLN A 94 -7.36 -25.14 -7.62
C GLN A 94 -8.54 -26.12 -7.74
N SER A 95 -8.52 -26.95 -8.77
CA SER A 95 -9.40 -28.12 -8.88
C SER A 95 -8.62 -29.33 -9.41
N SER A 96 -7.92 -30.02 -8.51
CA SER A 96 -7.71 -31.45 -8.63
C SER A 96 -7.41 -32.06 -7.25
N SER A 97 -8.33 -32.94 -6.90
CA SER A 97 -8.45 -33.73 -5.69
C SER A 97 -7.37 -34.82 -5.57
N SER A 98 -7.36 -35.45 -4.39
CA SER A 98 -7.05 -36.87 -4.18
C SER A 98 -5.63 -37.35 -4.52
N SER A 99 -4.96 -37.80 -3.46
CA SER A 99 -3.78 -38.64 -3.46
C SER A 99 -3.85 -39.79 -4.48
N SER A 100 -3.07 -39.67 -5.56
CA SER A 100 -2.49 -40.79 -6.27
C SER A 100 -1.08 -40.41 -6.68
N SER A 101 -0.13 -41.14 -6.11
CA SER A 101 1.31 -41.02 -6.25
C SER A 101 1.77 -41.08 -7.71
N SER A 102 2.55 -40.10 -8.16
CA SER A 102 3.58 -40.31 -9.18
C SER A 102 4.62 -39.20 -9.13
N ASN A 103 5.88 -39.61 -9.04
CA ASN A 103 7.06 -38.75 -9.04
C ASN A 103 7.14 -37.90 -10.31
N ASN A 104 7.35 -36.59 -10.15
CA ASN A 104 8.14 -35.78 -11.06
C ASN A 104 8.69 -34.56 -10.32
N ALA A 105 10.01 -34.45 -10.32
CA ALA A 105 10.74 -33.25 -9.93
C ALA A 105 10.48 -32.15 -10.98
N GLY A 106 10.10 -30.94 -10.56
CA GLY A 106 10.00 -29.82 -11.49
C GLY A 106 9.18 -28.59 -11.11
N ASP A 107 8.36 -28.59 -10.05
CA ASP A 107 7.50 -27.43 -9.70
C ASP A 107 7.70 -26.97 -8.25
N GLU A 108 8.80 -26.26 -7.99
CA GLU A 108 8.87 -25.27 -6.89
C GLU A 108 8.52 -23.88 -7.44
N GLU A 109 7.42 -23.76 -8.19
CA GLU A 109 6.84 -22.44 -8.45
C GLU A 109 6.26 -21.91 -7.14
N ASP A 110 7.03 -21.02 -6.49
CA ASP A 110 6.58 -19.93 -5.61
C ASP A 110 5.14 -20.07 -5.11
N LYS A 111 4.91 -21.00 -4.17
CA LYS A 111 3.73 -20.91 -3.30
C LYS A 111 3.98 -19.78 -2.32
N ALA A 112 3.84 -18.54 -2.80
CA ALA A 112 3.81 -17.37 -1.94
C ALA A 112 2.81 -17.64 -0.80
N SER A 113 3.26 -17.47 0.44
CA SER A 113 2.44 -17.70 1.63
C SER A 113 1.15 -16.89 1.53
N LYS A 114 0.05 -17.48 2.00
CA LYS A 114 -1.26 -16.83 2.02
C LYS A 114 -1.83 -16.88 3.43
N LEU A 115 -2.49 -15.79 3.81
CA LEU A 115 -3.30 -15.75 5.02
C LEU A 115 -4.52 -16.68 4.88
N PRO A 116 -4.82 -17.51 5.89
CA PRO A 116 -6.02 -18.34 5.88
C PRO A 116 -7.27 -17.48 6.06
N VAL A 117 -8.42 -18.04 5.67
CA VAL A 117 -9.73 -17.45 5.95
C VAL A 117 -10.35 -18.19 7.14
N PRO A 118 -10.82 -17.52 8.21
CA PRO A 118 -10.78 -16.08 8.49
C PRO A 118 -9.62 -15.69 9.43
N TRP A 119 -8.49 -15.24 8.89
CA TRP A 119 -7.36 -14.76 9.72
C TRP A 119 -7.65 -13.38 10.33
N GLY A 120 -7.48 -13.24 11.64
CA GLY A 120 -7.49 -11.96 12.36
C GLY A 120 -8.83 -11.23 12.54
N GLN A 121 -9.94 -11.68 11.92
CA GLN A 121 -11.25 -11.02 12.03
C GLN A 121 -11.75 -10.87 13.48
N ASP A 122 -11.62 -11.94 14.28
CA ASP A 122 -12.08 -11.95 15.67
C ASP A 122 -11.30 -10.95 16.54
N VAL A 123 -9.97 -10.92 16.38
CA VAL A 123 -9.08 -10.02 17.14
C VAL A 123 -9.34 -8.57 16.74
N LEU A 124 -9.48 -8.28 15.45
CA LEU A 124 -9.75 -6.95 14.92
C LEU A 124 -11.20 -6.49 15.15
N LYS A 125 -12.09 -7.39 15.58
CA LYS A 125 -13.54 -7.19 15.70
C LYS A 125 -14.09 -6.58 14.42
N ALA A 126 -13.74 -7.19 13.30
CA ALA A 126 -13.94 -6.68 11.96
C ALA A 126 -14.55 -7.77 11.09
N ASP A 127 -15.39 -7.38 10.14
CA ASP A 127 -15.73 -8.28 9.04
C ASP A 127 -14.57 -8.33 8.02
N TRP A 128 -14.59 -9.32 7.14
CA TRP A 128 -13.58 -9.47 6.08
C TRP A 128 -13.39 -8.21 5.25
N SER A 129 -14.46 -7.41 5.06
CA SER A 129 -14.40 -6.20 4.22
C SER A 129 -13.75 -5.00 4.91
N GLU A 130 -13.54 -5.09 6.22
CA GLU A 130 -12.89 -4.08 7.04
C GLU A 130 -11.46 -4.47 7.43
N VAL A 131 -11.13 -5.78 7.40
CA VAL A 131 -9.86 -6.36 7.89
C VAL A 131 -8.63 -5.60 7.41
N GLY A 132 -8.49 -5.35 6.11
CA GLY A 132 -7.27 -4.76 5.56
C GLY A 132 -6.98 -3.37 6.12
N PHE A 133 -7.99 -2.49 6.16
CA PHE A 133 -7.81 -1.14 6.70
C PHE A 133 -7.69 -1.16 8.22
N ARG A 134 -8.49 -1.95 8.92
CA ARG A 134 -8.41 -2.05 10.38
C ARG A 134 -7.09 -2.62 10.87
N LEU A 135 -6.50 -3.56 10.13
CA LEU A 135 -5.18 -4.10 10.44
C LEU A 135 -4.12 -3.00 10.32
N LEU A 136 -4.11 -2.28 9.19
CA LEU A 136 -3.13 -1.21 8.94
C LEU A 136 -3.29 -0.03 9.91
N ASP A 137 -4.47 0.17 10.49
CA ASP A 137 -4.73 1.20 11.49
C ASP A 137 -4.28 0.83 12.91
N GLN A 138 -4.05 -0.46 13.22
CA GLN A 138 -3.70 -0.89 14.59
C GLN A 138 -2.50 -0.15 15.20
N PRO A 139 -1.37 0.05 14.48
CA PRO A 139 -0.23 0.81 14.99
C PRO A 139 -0.62 2.21 15.49
N ILE A 140 -1.42 2.92 14.70
CA ILE A 140 -1.87 4.28 14.99
C ILE A 140 -2.85 4.28 16.16
N MET A 141 -3.82 3.34 16.16
CA MET A 141 -4.80 3.22 17.23
C MET A 141 -4.14 2.88 18.57
N GLN A 142 -3.13 2.00 18.58
CA GLN A 142 -2.38 1.64 19.78
C GLN A 142 -1.62 2.85 20.35
N ASP A 143 -0.94 3.61 19.50
CA ASP A 143 -0.25 4.85 19.87
C ASP A 143 -1.21 5.88 20.49
N MET A 144 -2.35 6.13 19.84
CA MET A 144 -3.38 7.04 20.35
C MET A 144 -3.92 6.58 21.70
N THR A 145 -4.18 5.28 21.89
CA THR A 145 -4.62 4.73 23.18
C THR A 145 -3.55 4.89 24.26
N ARG A 146 -2.27 4.66 23.94
CA ARG A 146 -1.17 4.85 24.89
C ARG A 146 -1.08 6.30 25.36
N VAL A 147 -1.13 7.25 24.42
CA VAL A 147 -1.05 8.68 24.75
C VAL A 147 -2.29 9.17 25.51
N ARG A 148 -3.49 8.75 25.09
CA ARG A 148 -4.73 9.03 25.84
C ARG A 148 -4.65 8.52 27.28
N SER A 149 -4.04 7.36 27.51
CA SER A 149 -3.88 6.78 28.84
C SER A 149 -3.08 7.68 29.78
N PHE A 150 -1.90 8.15 29.36
CA PHE A 150 -1.08 9.00 30.24
C PHE A 150 -1.63 10.42 30.37
N ILE A 151 -2.32 10.95 29.35
CA ILE A 151 -3.03 12.23 29.46
C ILE A 151 -4.16 12.13 30.48
N ALA A 152 -4.94 11.05 30.46
CA ALA A 152 -6.02 10.81 31.42
C ALA A 152 -5.51 10.62 32.85
N LYS A 153 -4.27 10.12 33.02
CA LYS A 153 -3.57 10.01 34.31
C LYS A 153 -2.89 11.31 34.75
N GLU A 154 -3.05 12.39 33.98
CA GLU A 154 -2.44 13.70 34.22
C GLU A 154 -0.89 13.69 34.24
N GLU A 155 -0.26 12.66 33.68
CA GLU A 155 1.21 12.51 33.69
C GLU A 155 1.91 13.62 32.90
N LEU A 156 1.21 14.26 31.95
CA LEU A 156 1.74 15.40 31.20
C LEU A 156 1.90 16.66 32.08
N LEU A 157 1.15 16.79 33.17
CA LEU A 157 1.23 17.95 34.08
C LEU A 157 2.52 17.93 34.89
N SER A 158 3.06 16.75 35.19
CA SER A 158 4.30 16.54 35.93
C SER A 158 5.51 16.24 35.03
N ALA A 159 5.32 16.25 33.70
CA ALA A 159 6.35 15.93 32.73
C ALA A 159 7.57 16.84 32.83
N SER A 160 8.75 16.24 32.74
CA SER A 160 10.01 16.95 32.64
C SER A 160 10.10 17.74 31.32
N PRO A 161 10.93 18.79 31.24
CA PRO A 161 11.19 19.47 29.97
C PRO A 161 11.68 18.53 28.86
N GLN A 162 12.42 17.47 29.22
CA GLN A 162 12.89 16.46 28.27
C GLN A 162 11.75 15.56 27.79
N GLY A 163 10.83 15.17 28.67
CA GLY A 163 9.63 14.41 28.31
C GLY A 163 8.75 15.17 27.33
N ILE A 164 8.69 16.49 27.45
CA ILE A 164 7.95 17.37 26.52
C ILE A 164 8.65 17.48 25.17
N ILE A 165 9.97 17.61 25.15
CA ILE A 165 10.75 17.56 23.90
C ILE A 165 10.59 16.19 23.22
N ALA A 166 10.57 15.11 24.00
CA ALA A 166 10.38 13.75 23.51
C ALA A 166 8.97 13.55 22.94
N LEU A 167 7.93 14.09 23.60
CA LEU A 167 6.56 14.10 23.09
C LEU A 167 6.43 14.89 21.78
N ALA A 168 7.08 16.05 21.66
CA ALA A 168 7.06 16.82 20.41
C ALA A 168 7.73 16.05 19.25
N LYS A 169 8.87 15.39 19.52
CA LYS A 169 9.52 14.49 18.55
C LYS A 169 8.64 13.29 18.22
N TRP A 170 7.92 12.77 19.20
CA TRP A 170 6.98 11.67 19.01
C TRP A 170 5.81 12.10 18.11
N LEU A 171 5.23 13.28 18.31
CA LEU A 171 4.15 13.83 17.46
C LEU A 171 4.58 13.93 15.99
N GLN A 172 5.79 14.43 15.73
CA GLN A 172 6.36 14.50 14.39
C GLN A 172 6.54 13.11 13.75
N ARG A 173 7.02 12.14 14.53
CA ARG A 173 7.18 10.76 14.05
C ARG A 173 5.83 10.05 13.87
N PHE A 174 4.85 10.37 14.71
CA PHE A 174 3.50 9.86 14.63
C PHE A 174 2.83 10.29 13.30
N ASP A 175 2.97 11.56 12.88
CA ASP A 175 2.50 11.99 11.56
C ASP A 175 3.17 11.19 10.43
N ASN A 176 4.50 11.01 10.46
CA ASN A 176 5.18 10.16 9.47
C ASN A 176 4.60 8.74 9.45
N HIS A 177 4.28 8.16 10.61
CA HIS A 177 3.64 6.86 10.70
C HIS A 177 2.24 6.85 10.09
N VAL A 178 1.43 7.90 10.32
CA VAL A 178 0.13 8.08 9.66
C VAL A 178 0.31 8.09 8.13
N ARG A 179 1.29 8.83 7.61
CA ARG A 179 1.58 8.86 6.15
C ARG A 179 2.05 7.52 5.60
N HIS A 180 2.83 6.75 6.37
CA HIS A 180 3.23 5.40 5.99
C HIS A 180 2.03 4.44 5.94
N VAL A 181 1.09 4.55 6.89
CA VAL A 181 -0.16 3.78 6.87
C VAL A 181 -1.02 4.15 5.66
N VAL A 182 -1.14 5.44 5.34
CA VAL A 182 -1.80 5.91 4.11
C VAL A 182 -1.16 5.28 2.87
N THR A 183 0.17 5.24 2.80
CA THR A 183 0.89 4.60 1.68
C THR A 183 0.58 3.10 1.59
N LEU A 184 0.56 2.37 2.70
CA LEU A 184 0.20 0.95 2.71
C LEU A 184 -1.27 0.72 2.31
N LYS A 185 -2.17 1.62 2.69
CA LYS A 185 -3.58 1.61 2.25
C LYS A 185 -3.71 1.87 0.75
N GLU A 186 -2.93 2.79 0.19
CA GLU A 186 -2.86 3.01 -1.27
C GLU A 186 -2.41 1.73 -1.98
N TYR A 187 -1.34 1.08 -1.51
CA TYR A 187 -0.87 -0.19 -2.05
C TYR A 187 -1.93 -1.30 -1.95
N LEU A 188 -2.67 -1.37 -0.84
CA LEU A 188 -3.76 -2.32 -0.70
C LEU A 188 -4.87 -2.09 -1.73
N LEU A 189 -5.25 -0.84 -1.97
CA LEU A 189 -6.24 -0.47 -2.99
C LEU A 189 -5.77 -0.77 -4.41
N GLU A 190 -4.47 -0.59 -4.70
CA GLU A 190 -3.87 -0.98 -5.98
C GLU A 190 -3.96 -2.51 -6.19
N GLU A 191 -3.63 -3.30 -5.18
CA GLU A 191 -3.74 -4.76 -5.27
C GLU A 191 -5.20 -5.23 -5.42
N ARG A 192 -6.14 -4.56 -4.75
CA ARG A 192 -7.60 -4.81 -4.93
C ARG A 192 -8.04 -4.52 -6.36
N THR A 193 -7.57 -3.40 -6.92
CA THR A 193 -7.84 -3.01 -8.30
C THR A 193 -7.34 -4.09 -9.28
N LEU A 194 -6.15 -4.61 -9.02
CA LEU A 194 -5.55 -5.66 -9.84
C LEU A 194 -6.28 -7.01 -9.74
N ILE A 195 -6.93 -7.33 -8.62
CA ILE A 195 -7.70 -8.58 -8.47
C ILE A 195 -9.10 -8.42 -9.04
N ALA A 196 -9.82 -7.36 -8.68
CA ALA A 196 -11.19 -7.15 -9.14
C ALA A 196 -11.28 -6.78 -10.63
N GLY A 197 -10.20 -6.28 -11.24
CA GLY A 197 -10.22 -5.74 -12.60
C GLY A 197 -11.00 -4.43 -12.73
N VAL A 198 -11.29 -3.76 -11.60
CA VAL A 198 -12.03 -2.49 -11.52
C VAL A 198 -11.20 -1.50 -10.69
N GLY A 199 -11.13 -0.24 -11.10
CA GLY A 199 -10.38 0.79 -10.38
C GLY A 199 -10.98 1.13 -9.02
N HIS A 200 -10.32 0.73 -7.93
CA HIS A 200 -10.66 1.16 -6.58
C HIS A 200 -9.88 2.42 -6.22
N LYS A 201 -10.60 3.49 -5.87
CA LYS A 201 -9.99 4.72 -5.37
C LYS A 201 -10.79 5.26 -4.19
N VAL A 202 -10.10 5.46 -3.08
CA VAL A 202 -10.62 6.21 -1.92
C VAL A 202 -9.79 7.47 -1.82
N THR A 203 -10.45 8.63 -1.75
CA THR A 203 -9.79 9.92 -1.58
C THR A 203 -10.16 10.48 -0.22
N THR A 204 -9.16 10.64 0.63
CA THR A 204 -9.31 11.14 1.99
C THR A 204 -8.57 12.47 2.10
N LEU A 205 -9.19 13.46 2.74
CA LEU A 205 -8.54 14.73 3.06
C LEU A 205 -8.15 14.70 4.54
N TYR A 206 -6.88 14.99 4.81
CA TYR A 206 -6.31 15.01 6.16
C TYR A 206 -6.22 16.42 6.75
N ASP A 207 -6.77 17.43 6.07
CA ASP A 207 -6.64 18.85 6.43
C ASP A 207 -7.00 19.15 7.90
N ALA A 208 -8.12 18.59 8.39
CA ALA A 208 -8.53 18.80 9.79
C ALA A 208 -7.56 18.17 10.81
N TYR A 209 -6.97 17.02 10.47
CA TYR A 209 -5.92 16.40 11.27
C TYR A 209 -4.63 17.22 11.21
N ASP A 210 -4.24 17.69 10.02
CA ASP A 210 -3.01 18.45 9.80
C ASP A 210 -3.07 19.79 10.56
N GLU A 211 -4.21 20.47 10.52
CA GLU A 211 -4.47 21.67 11.31
C GLU A 211 -4.39 21.38 12.82
N ALA A 212 -5.01 20.30 13.28
CA ALA A 212 -4.99 19.94 14.70
C ALA A 212 -3.60 19.53 15.19
N LEU A 213 -2.81 18.85 14.36
CA LEU A 213 -1.41 18.51 14.64
C LEU A 213 -0.54 19.77 14.74
N ALA A 214 -0.72 20.72 13.82
CA ALA A 214 0.00 21.99 13.86
C ALA A 214 -0.28 22.73 15.18
N VAL A 215 -1.54 22.80 15.59
CA VAL A 215 -1.93 23.39 16.89
C VAL A 215 -1.29 22.64 18.05
N ALA A 216 -1.30 21.30 18.05
CA ALA A 216 -0.67 20.51 19.11
C ALA A 216 0.85 20.77 19.22
N LEU A 217 1.54 20.92 18.08
CA LEU A 217 2.96 21.25 18.04
C LEU A 217 3.25 22.68 18.53
N GLU A 218 2.39 23.65 18.21
CA GLU A 218 2.51 25.02 18.75
C GLU A 218 2.35 25.03 20.28
N LYS A 219 1.41 24.23 20.80
CA LYS A 219 1.12 24.13 22.25
C LYS A 219 2.21 23.43 23.07
N VAL A 220 3.26 22.88 22.46
CA VAL A 220 4.39 22.26 23.18
C VAL A 220 5.07 23.24 24.15
N HIS A 221 5.06 24.52 23.80
CA HIS A 221 5.67 25.60 24.58
C HIS A 221 4.70 26.29 25.55
N ASP A 222 3.43 25.94 25.51
CA ASP A 222 2.36 26.52 26.32
C ASP A 222 2.12 25.73 27.62
N GLU A 223 1.01 26.05 28.30
CA GLU A 223 0.55 25.29 29.46
C GLU A 223 0.29 23.82 29.11
N ARG A 224 0.62 22.92 30.03
CA ARG A 224 0.49 21.46 29.82
C ARG A 224 -0.94 21.00 29.60
N ARG A 225 -1.92 21.73 30.14
CA ARG A 225 -3.35 21.46 29.92
C ARG A 225 -3.75 21.74 28.48
N ASP A 226 -3.37 22.90 27.94
CA ASP A 226 -3.59 23.26 26.55
C ASP A 226 -2.96 22.24 25.59
N LEU A 227 -1.75 21.77 25.90
CA LEU A 227 -1.08 20.73 25.12
C LEU A 227 -1.87 19.41 25.15
N SER A 228 -2.31 18.96 26.33
CA SER A 228 -3.16 17.76 26.46
C SER A 228 -4.42 17.87 25.60
N GLU A 229 -5.14 18.99 25.71
CA GLU A 229 -6.38 19.22 24.95
C GLU A 229 -6.13 19.23 23.44
N ALA A 230 -5.05 19.87 22.99
CA ALA A 230 -4.69 19.93 21.58
C ALA A 230 -4.32 18.54 21.02
N VAL A 231 -3.57 17.73 21.77
CA VAL A 231 -3.23 16.35 21.37
C VAL A 231 -4.48 15.47 21.30
N LEU A 232 -5.38 15.59 22.27
CA LEU A 232 -6.66 14.84 22.26
C LEU A 232 -7.53 15.24 21.06
N LYS A 233 -7.63 16.54 20.76
CA LYS A 233 -8.36 17.03 19.58
C LYS A 233 -7.77 16.50 18.28
N MET A 234 -6.44 16.51 18.15
CA MET A 234 -5.74 15.92 17.00
C MET A 234 -6.10 14.44 16.82
N PHE A 235 -6.15 13.67 17.91
CA PHE A 235 -6.56 12.27 17.87
C PHE A 235 -8.01 12.08 17.45
N ASP A 236 -8.93 12.92 17.92
CA ASP A 236 -10.34 12.79 17.59
C ASP A 236 -10.59 13.06 16.09
N GLU A 237 -9.91 14.05 15.51
CA GLU A 237 -9.96 14.29 14.05
C GLU A 237 -9.37 13.13 13.25
N LEU A 238 -8.22 12.60 13.68
CA LEU A 238 -7.61 11.44 13.00
C LEU A 238 -8.50 10.20 13.10
N GLU A 239 -9.02 9.87 14.28
CA GLU A 239 -9.87 8.70 14.49
C GLU A 239 -11.14 8.76 13.64
N LYS A 240 -11.76 9.95 13.54
CA LYS A 240 -12.90 10.20 12.67
C LYS A 240 -12.57 9.93 11.21
N ILE A 241 -11.40 10.37 10.74
CA ILE A 241 -10.91 10.11 9.39
C ILE A 241 -10.74 8.59 9.16
N LEU A 242 -9.99 7.89 10.02
CA LEU A 242 -9.72 6.45 9.87
C LEU A 242 -11.00 5.61 9.88
N ARG A 243 -11.97 5.92 10.75
CA ARG A 243 -13.28 5.28 10.78
C ARG A 243 -14.09 5.55 9.49
N GLY A 244 -13.98 6.76 8.96
CA GLY A 244 -14.57 7.14 7.67
C GLY A 244 -14.01 6.33 6.52
N GLU A 245 -12.69 6.14 6.48
CA GLU A 245 -12.01 5.32 5.46
C GLU A 245 -12.45 3.86 5.49
N VAL A 246 -12.49 3.24 6.68
CA VAL A 246 -12.98 1.87 6.85
C VAL A 246 -14.41 1.72 6.32
N THR A 247 -15.28 2.68 6.64
CA THR A 247 -16.68 2.68 6.18
C THR A 247 -16.78 2.81 4.66
N ALA A 248 -15.99 3.71 4.07
CA ALA A 248 -15.97 3.93 2.63
C ALA A 248 -15.46 2.69 1.86
N VAL A 249 -14.39 2.07 2.36
CA VAL A 249 -13.79 0.87 1.76
C VAL A 249 -14.73 -0.32 1.83
N LYS A 250 -15.37 -0.54 2.98
CA LYS A 250 -16.35 -1.61 3.13
C LYS A 250 -17.43 -1.55 2.05
N HIS A 251 -18.00 -0.35 1.83
CA HIS A 251 -19.01 -0.16 0.81
C HIS A 251 -18.48 -0.45 -0.61
N LEU A 252 -17.24 -0.07 -0.87
CA LEU A 252 -16.59 -0.24 -2.17
C LEU A 252 -16.27 -1.71 -2.49
N ILE A 253 -15.69 -2.45 -1.54
CA ILE A 253 -15.14 -3.78 -1.83
C ILE A 253 -16.17 -4.90 -1.73
N THR A 254 -17.21 -4.74 -0.90
CA THR A 254 -18.32 -5.71 -0.82
C THR A 254 -19.10 -5.87 -2.14
N GLN A 255 -18.95 -4.93 -3.08
CA GLN A 255 -19.57 -4.98 -4.40
C GLN A 255 -18.71 -5.68 -5.46
N THR A 256 -17.41 -5.86 -5.21
CA THR A 256 -16.42 -6.17 -6.26
C THR A 256 -15.46 -7.29 -5.89
N LEU A 257 -15.35 -7.64 -4.62
CA LEU A 257 -14.47 -8.68 -4.11
C LEU A 257 -15.24 -9.66 -3.22
N THR A 258 -14.67 -10.84 -3.09
CA THR A 258 -15.02 -11.86 -2.10
C THR A 258 -14.05 -11.85 -0.93
N GLU A 259 -14.44 -12.48 0.18
CA GLU A 259 -13.57 -12.65 1.34
C GLU A 259 -12.23 -13.32 0.98
N LYS A 260 -12.26 -14.40 0.19
CA LYS A 260 -11.04 -15.10 -0.24
C LYS A 260 -10.10 -14.19 -1.04
N GLU A 261 -10.65 -13.36 -1.90
CA GLU A 261 -9.86 -12.41 -2.70
C GLU A 261 -9.25 -11.32 -1.82
N GLU A 262 -9.97 -10.80 -0.83
CA GLU A 262 -9.43 -9.80 0.10
C GLU A 262 -8.22 -10.35 0.88
N TYR A 263 -8.26 -11.60 1.34
CA TYR A 263 -7.10 -12.23 1.97
C TYR A 263 -5.95 -12.48 1.00
N GLU A 264 -6.25 -12.73 -0.28
CA GLU A 264 -5.21 -12.80 -1.32
C GLU A 264 -4.57 -11.44 -1.59
N VAL A 265 -5.36 -10.36 -1.68
CA VAL A 265 -4.85 -8.98 -1.76
C VAL A 265 -3.95 -8.70 -0.58
N LEU A 266 -4.41 -8.97 0.64
CA LEU A 266 -3.68 -8.66 1.86
C LEU A 266 -2.35 -9.44 1.93
N SER A 267 -2.39 -10.73 1.58
CA SER A 267 -1.17 -11.55 1.48
C SER A 267 -0.21 -10.97 0.44
N THR A 268 -0.73 -10.57 -0.73
CA THR A 268 0.05 -10.01 -1.83
C THR A 268 0.71 -8.69 -1.46
N LEU A 269 0.01 -7.80 -0.73
CA LEU A 269 0.57 -6.54 -0.24
C LEU A 269 1.87 -6.77 0.53
N PHE A 270 1.84 -7.65 1.53
CA PHE A 270 2.95 -7.92 2.42
C PHE A 270 4.06 -8.77 1.75
N ASN A 271 3.68 -9.74 0.90
CA ASN A 271 4.63 -10.52 0.10
C ASN A 271 5.50 -9.63 -0.82
N GLN A 272 4.97 -8.48 -1.22
CA GLN A 272 5.61 -7.57 -2.17
C GLN A 272 6.26 -6.34 -1.53
N LEU A 273 6.28 -6.22 -0.20
CA LEU A 273 7.08 -5.18 0.43
C LEU A 273 8.56 -5.43 0.14
N THR A 274 9.31 -4.37 -0.10
CA THR A 274 10.75 -4.43 -0.30
C THR A 274 11.49 -3.86 0.91
N SER A 275 12.74 -4.28 1.09
CA SER A 275 13.58 -3.94 2.25
C SER A 275 13.97 -2.45 2.32
N ASP A 276 13.71 -1.70 1.26
CA ASP A 276 13.97 -0.26 1.12
C ASP A 276 12.72 0.62 1.31
N GLU A 277 11.56 0.05 1.61
CA GLU A 277 10.35 0.83 1.87
C GLU A 277 10.39 1.49 3.26
N ASP A 278 10.15 2.81 3.31
CA ASP A 278 10.12 3.60 4.54
C ASP A 278 8.98 3.17 5.49
N CYS A 279 7.96 2.50 4.95
CA CYS A 279 6.81 2.00 5.70
C CYS A 279 7.13 0.81 6.61
N GLY A 280 8.33 0.23 6.52
CA GLY A 280 8.71 -0.97 7.27
C GLY A 280 8.64 -0.84 8.80
N VAL A 281 8.78 0.38 9.33
CA VAL A 281 8.55 0.65 10.76
C VAL A 281 7.11 0.35 11.19
N ILE A 282 6.13 0.52 10.30
CA ILE A 282 4.73 0.17 10.55
C ILE A 282 4.56 -1.34 10.64
N VAL A 283 5.27 -2.11 9.81
CA VAL A 283 5.27 -3.58 9.88
C VAL A 283 5.86 -4.06 11.22
N ALA A 284 6.97 -3.47 11.65
CA ALA A 284 7.57 -3.77 12.95
C ALA A 284 6.60 -3.45 14.11
N HIS A 285 5.94 -2.29 14.05
CA HIS A 285 4.93 -1.92 15.04
C HIS A 285 3.75 -2.91 15.03
N LEU A 286 3.24 -3.27 13.84
CA LEU A 286 2.15 -4.22 13.69
C LEU A 286 2.51 -5.58 14.29
N LEU A 287 3.73 -6.08 14.08
CA LEU A 287 4.20 -7.33 14.70
C LEU A 287 4.29 -7.23 16.23
N GLY A 288 4.73 -6.08 16.77
CA GLY A 288 4.69 -5.80 18.20
C GLY A 288 3.25 -5.90 18.75
N TRP A 289 2.30 -5.27 18.07
CA TRP A 289 0.87 -5.36 18.39
C TRP A 289 0.36 -6.80 18.31
N MET A 290 0.63 -7.53 17.21
CA MET A 290 0.15 -8.89 17.01
C MET A 290 0.66 -9.84 18.08
N ARG A 291 1.92 -9.70 18.51
CA ARG A 291 2.52 -10.52 19.58
C ARG A 291 1.71 -10.46 20.89
N ASN A 292 1.02 -9.36 21.17
CA ASN A 292 0.21 -9.19 22.37
C ASN A 292 -1.28 -9.54 22.18
N ASN A 293 -1.77 -9.59 20.93
CA ASN A 293 -3.21 -9.64 20.64
C ASN A 293 -3.64 -10.87 19.82
N MET A 294 -2.71 -11.56 19.17
CA MET A 294 -2.97 -12.69 18.29
C MET A 294 -2.29 -13.97 18.80
N SER A 295 -2.73 -15.12 18.31
CA SER A 295 -2.09 -16.40 18.62
C SER A 295 -0.69 -16.48 17.99
N GLU A 296 0.22 -17.26 18.59
CA GLU A 296 1.56 -17.47 18.01
C GLU A 296 1.50 -18.06 16.59
N ASP A 297 0.49 -18.89 16.32
CA ASP A 297 0.28 -19.48 14.99
C ASP A 297 -0.14 -18.40 13.97
N ASP A 298 -1.04 -17.49 14.33
CA ASP A 298 -1.45 -16.39 13.46
C ASP A 298 -0.29 -15.44 13.16
N VAL A 299 0.54 -15.14 14.15
CA VAL A 299 1.73 -14.30 14.01
C VAL A 299 2.74 -14.98 13.07
N ARG A 300 2.96 -16.29 13.23
CA ARG A 300 3.86 -17.08 12.37
C ARG A 300 3.38 -17.09 10.91
N VAL A 301 2.08 -17.24 10.70
CA VAL A 301 1.45 -17.21 9.37
C VAL A 301 1.62 -15.84 8.72
N PHE A 302 1.47 -14.75 9.47
CA PHE A 302 1.69 -13.41 8.95
C PHE A 302 3.18 -13.16 8.61
N LEU A 303 4.11 -13.61 9.46
CA LEU A 303 5.54 -13.50 9.20
C LEU A 303 5.98 -14.26 7.96
N ALA A 304 5.36 -15.40 7.68
CA ALA A 304 5.65 -16.21 6.52
C ALA A 304 5.31 -15.52 5.19
N LEU A 305 4.59 -14.39 5.20
CA LEU A 305 4.33 -13.55 4.02
C LEU A 305 5.61 -12.85 3.54
N PHE A 306 6.48 -12.44 4.46
CA PHE A 306 7.64 -11.63 4.09
C PHE A 306 8.73 -12.49 3.43
N ASN A 307 9.36 -11.94 2.39
CA ASN A 307 10.58 -12.52 1.84
C ASN A 307 11.73 -12.44 2.87
N PRO A 308 12.80 -13.26 2.73
CA PRO A 308 13.89 -13.30 3.70
C PRO A 308 14.57 -11.94 3.95
N GLU A 309 14.74 -11.10 2.92
CA GLU A 309 15.36 -9.78 3.09
C GLU A 309 14.51 -8.85 3.98
N VAL A 310 13.18 -8.89 3.82
CA VAL A 310 12.26 -8.13 4.65
C VAL A 310 12.21 -8.72 6.06
N GLN A 311 12.27 -10.04 6.24
CA GLN A 311 12.39 -10.65 7.57
C GLN A 311 13.66 -10.20 8.29
N ASP A 312 14.80 -10.12 7.59
CA ASP A 312 16.05 -9.59 8.15
C ASP A 312 15.92 -8.10 8.55
N LYS A 313 15.23 -7.28 7.72
CA LYS A 313 14.93 -5.88 8.07
C LYS A 313 14.02 -5.75 9.28
N ILE A 314 12.99 -6.60 9.37
CA ILE A 314 12.09 -6.69 10.52
C ILE A 314 12.89 -7.01 11.77
N ALA A 315 13.73 -8.06 11.75
CA ALA A 315 14.53 -8.47 12.90
C ALA A 315 15.63 -7.46 13.30
N GLY A 316 16.07 -6.61 12.37
CA GLY A 316 17.14 -5.65 12.58
C GLY A 316 16.70 -4.19 12.61
N GLU A 317 16.71 -3.56 11.44
CA GLU A 317 16.59 -2.10 11.31
C GLU A 317 15.21 -1.57 11.69
N TRP A 318 14.14 -2.19 11.19
CA TRP A 318 12.79 -1.68 11.40
C TRP A 318 12.36 -1.85 12.87
N MET A 319 12.70 -2.97 13.51
CA MET A 319 12.45 -3.14 14.95
C MET A 319 13.25 -2.14 15.79
N ARG A 320 14.50 -1.84 15.42
CA ARG A 320 15.30 -0.82 16.10
C ARG A 320 14.72 0.58 15.94
N LEU A 321 14.21 0.93 14.76
CA LEU A 321 13.50 2.19 14.54
C LEU A 321 12.23 2.26 15.40
N TYR A 322 11.44 1.18 15.40
CA TYR A 322 10.24 1.07 16.25
C TYR A 322 10.57 1.18 17.74
N ALA A 323 11.59 0.48 18.22
CA ALA A 323 12.06 0.59 19.60
C ALA A 323 12.47 2.02 19.96
N SER A 324 13.24 2.68 19.08
CA SER A 324 13.64 4.08 19.29
C SER A 324 12.44 5.04 19.36
N TYR A 325 11.36 4.72 18.65
CA TYR A 325 10.12 5.46 18.68
C TYR A 325 9.35 5.23 19.98
N LEU A 326 9.25 3.98 20.45
CA LEU A 326 8.61 3.65 21.73
C LEU A 326 9.28 4.34 22.92
N HIS A 327 10.61 4.44 22.89
CA HIS A 327 11.42 5.05 23.94
C HIS A 327 11.18 6.56 24.11
N LEU A 328 10.59 7.23 23.12
CA LEU A 328 10.25 8.66 23.25
C LEU A 328 9.18 8.91 24.32
N LEU A 329 8.38 7.89 24.67
CA LEU A 329 7.32 8.00 25.67
C LEU A 329 7.62 7.22 26.96
N ASP A 330 8.87 6.80 27.19
CA ASP A 330 9.24 5.99 28.36
C ASP A 330 8.94 6.69 29.69
N GLU A 331 9.10 8.02 29.74
CA GLU A 331 8.77 8.82 30.93
C GLU A 331 7.30 8.63 31.37
N PHE A 332 6.40 8.39 30.41
CA PHE A 332 4.97 8.20 30.60
C PHE A 332 4.56 6.71 30.67
N SER A 333 5.53 5.79 30.71
CA SER A 333 5.28 4.35 30.55
C SER A 333 5.36 3.55 31.85
N ILE A 334 5.63 4.21 32.98
CA ILE A 334 5.81 3.57 34.29
C ILE A 334 4.52 2.85 34.75
N ASN A 335 3.34 3.24 34.22
CA ASN A 335 2.04 2.67 34.55
C ASN A 335 1.26 2.13 33.34
N TYR A 336 1.91 1.76 32.23
CA TYR A 336 1.19 1.24 31.05
C TYR A 336 0.95 -0.28 31.20
N ASP A 337 -0.33 -0.68 31.29
CA ASP A 337 -0.76 -2.06 31.58
C ASP A 337 -0.49 -3.06 30.43
N SER A 338 0.00 -2.60 29.28
CA SER A 338 0.36 -3.46 28.14
C SER A 338 1.88 -3.52 27.99
N SER A 339 2.45 -4.73 28.01
CA SER A 339 3.90 -4.90 27.92
C SER A 339 4.38 -4.42 26.54
N LEU A 340 5.38 -3.52 26.53
CA LEU A 340 6.10 -3.17 25.31
C LEU A 340 6.76 -4.45 24.77
N SER A 341 6.20 -4.97 23.69
CA SER A 341 6.62 -6.22 23.08
C SER A 341 7.53 -5.93 21.89
N TYR A 342 8.77 -6.35 21.99
CA TYR A 342 9.71 -6.37 20.86
C TYR A 342 9.56 -7.69 20.13
N PHE A 343 9.66 -7.72 18.81
CA PHE A 343 9.85 -8.99 18.10
C PHE A 343 11.37 -9.28 18.10
N THR A 344 11.77 -10.42 18.66
CA THR A 344 13.18 -10.84 18.78
C THR A 344 13.41 -12.10 17.98
#